data_AF-A0A484BY06-F1
#
_entry.id   AF-A0A484BY06-F1
#
_cell.length_a   1.000
_cell.length_b   1.000
_cell.length_c   1.000
_cell.angle_alpha   90.00
_cell.angle_beta   90.00
_cell.angle_gamma   90.00
#
_symmetry.space_group_name_H-M   'P 1'
#
loop_
_entity.id
_entity.type
_entity.pdbx_description
1 polymer ?
#
loop_
_entity_poly.entity_id
_entity_poly.type
_entity_poly.pdbx_seq_one_letter_code
_entity_poly.pdbx_strand_id
1 'polypeptide(L)'
;MLGPYALLISTGQSNAPYVLSATGAIVLFGLFGCFAACKGHVWMLKLYAVFLSLVFITELIAGISGFVFRHEIKRTFLTTYSEAVMRYDGRDDLSLAVDGVQRKLHCCGVYNYTSWLSSVYFPASGIPASCCVSFSDCSAADLRNATLAARKVHKQGCYELVMSFIDGNMGIIAGVTFAIAFSQLIGVSLACCLSRFINANQYEMV
;
A
#
# COMPACT_ATOMS: atom_id res chain seq x y z
N MET A 1 11.91 2.31 -21.41
CA MET A 1 10.57 2.71 -20.91
C MET A 1 10.43 2.73 -19.37
N LEU A 2 11.44 2.31 -18.58
CA LEU A 2 11.43 2.37 -17.10
C LEU A 2 12.25 3.53 -16.48
N GLY A 3 13.05 4.23 -17.31
CA GLY A 3 13.96 5.29 -16.86
C GLY A 3 13.33 6.44 -16.06
N PRO A 4 12.15 6.99 -16.44
CA PRO A 4 11.56 8.10 -15.69
C PRO A 4 10.98 7.67 -14.33
N TYR A 5 10.52 6.43 -14.21
CA TYR A 5 10.03 5.87 -12.93
C TYR A 5 11.17 5.54 -11.97
N ALA A 6 12.32 5.09 -12.48
CA ALA A 6 13.51 4.84 -11.67
C ALA A 6 14.09 6.13 -11.05
N LEU A 7 14.01 7.25 -11.78
CA LEU A 7 14.41 8.56 -11.26
C LEU A 7 13.47 9.05 -10.15
N LEU A 8 12.15 8.87 -10.30
CA LEU A 8 11.15 9.20 -9.26
C LEU A 8 11.31 8.39 -7.96
N ILE A 9 11.85 7.18 -8.06
CA ILE A 9 12.09 6.29 -6.91
C ILE A 9 13.41 6.65 -6.19
N SER A 10 14.36 7.28 -6.89
CA SER A 10 15.70 7.58 -6.38
C SER A 10 15.82 8.93 -5.68
N THR A 11 14.90 9.88 -5.88
CA THR A 11 15.10 11.28 -5.46
C THR A 11 14.38 11.69 -4.18
N GLY A 12 13.39 10.91 -3.72
CA GLY A 12 12.66 11.21 -2.49
C GLY A 12 13.03 10.27 -1.35
N GLN A 13 13.17 10.79 -0.13
CA GLN A 13 13.22 10.02 1.13
C GLN A 13 11.86 9.32 1.36
N SER A 14 11.48 8.42 0.44
CA SER A 14 10.22 7.72 0.43
C SER A 14 10.49 6.25 0.64
N ASN A 15 9.80 5.63 1.59
CA ASN A 15 9.91 4.18 1.81
C ASN A 15 9.17 3.37 0.73
N ALA A 16 8.46 4.04 -0.17
CA ALA A 16 7.67 3.45 -1.25
C ALA A 16 8.47 2.52 -2.19
N PRO A 17 9.69 2.88 -2.67
CA PRO A 17 10.60 1.96 -3.33
C PRO A 17 10.76 0.62 -2.64
N TYR A 18 11.07 0.67 -1.34
CA TYR A 18 11.41 -0.50 -0.55
C TYR A 18 10.19 -1.41 -0.39
N VAL A 19 9.01 -0.82 -0.19
CA VAL A 19 7.74 -1.56 -0.10
C VAL A 19 7.42 -2.26 -1.42
N LEU A 20 7.59 -1.57 -2.56
CA LEU A 20 7.35 -2.16 -3.88
C LEU A 20 8.35 -3.28 -4.21
N SER A 21 9.64 -3.07 -3.93
CA SER A 21 10.68 -4.09 -4.11
C SER A 21 10.45 -5.31 -3.23
N ALA A 22 10.07 -5.11 -1.95
CA ALA A 22 9.74 -6.20 -1.03
C ALA A 22 8.55 -7.02 -1.54
N THR A 23 7.49 -6.34 -2.01
CA THR A 23 6.30 -7.03 -2.54
C THR A 23 6.62 -7.83 -3.80
N GLY A 24 7.43 -7.28 -4.72
CA GLY A 24 7.89 -7.99 -5.91
C GLY A 24 8.75 -9.22 -5.60
N ALA A 25 9.61 -9.13 -4.58
CA ALA A 25 10.43 -10.25 -4.14
C ALA A 25 9.57 -11.42 -3.62
N ILE A 26 8.53 -11.15 -2.84
CA ILE A 26 7.63 -12.18 -2.30
C ILE A 26 6.97 -13.00 -3.42
N VAL A 27 6.54 -12.35 -4.51
CA VAL A 27 5.95 -13.04 -5.67
C VAL A 27 6.96 -13.95 -6.36
N LEU A 28 8.21 -13.48 -6.51
CA LEU A 28 9.29 -14.30 -7.07
C LEU A 28 9.57 -15.53 -6.19
N PHE A 29 9.55 -15.38 -4.87
CA PHE A 29 9.71 -16.51 -3.94
C PHE A 29 8.58 -17.55 -4.04
N GLY A 30 7.37 -17.14 -4.46
CA GLY A 30 6.31 -18.09 -4.81
C GLY A 30 6.69 -19.00 -5.98
N LEU A 31 7.32 -18.46 -7.03
CA LEU A 31 7.82 -19.25 -8.16
C LEU A 31 8.97 -20.18 -7.76
N PHE A 32 9.82 -19.74 -6.81
CA PHE A 32 10.85 -20.60 -6.21
C PHE A 32 10.25 -21.83 -5.52
N GLY A 33 9.10 -21.70 -4.86
CA GLY A 33 8.39 -22.85 -4.28
C GLY A 33 8.01 -23.91 -5.32
N CYS A 34 7.52 -23.48 -6.49
CA CYS A 34 7.22 -24.36 -7.61
C CYS A 34 8.49 -25.05 -8.15
N PHE A 35 9.56 -24.28 -8.37
CA PHE A 35 10.84 -24.82 -8.85
C PHE A 35 11.46 -25.82 -7.87
N ALA A 36 11.42 -25.52 -6.56
CA ALA A 36 11.91 -26.40 -5.49
C ALA A 36 11.17 -27.74 -5.47
N ALA A 37 9.84 -27.72 -5.68
CA ALA A 37 9.04 -28.93 -5.78
C ALA A 37 9.38 -29.75 -7.04
N CYS A 38 9.49 -29.11 -8.21
CA CYS A 38 9.79 -29.80 -9.47
C CYS A 38 11.19 -30.41 -9.51
N LYS A 39 12.20 -29.74 -8.93
CA LYS A 39 13.58 -30.22 -8.92
C LYS A 39 13.87 -31.27 -7.86
N GLY A 40 12.96 -31.45 -6.89
CA GLY A 40 13.10 -32.47 -5.84
C GLY A 40 14.28 -32.25 -4.89
N HIS A 41 14.89 -31.05 -4.83
CA HIS A 41 15.98 -30.80 -3.90
C HIS A 41 15.45 -30.52 -2.49
N VAL A 42 15.66 -31.47 -1.58
CA VAL A 42 15.22 -31.43 -0.16
C VAL A 42 15.64 -30.12 0.53
N TRP A 43 16.86 -29.64 0.28
CA TRP A 43 17.37 -28.41 0.90
C TRP A 43 16.60 -27.15 0.46
N MET A 44 16.19 -27.08 -0.81
CA MET A 44 15.38 -25.98 -1.34
C MET A 44 13.97 -25.96 -0.74
N LEU A 45 13.36 -27.13 -0.55
CA LEU A 45 12.05 -27.26 0.11
C LEU A 45 12.10 -26.81 1.58
N LYS A 46 13.17 -27.16 2.31
CA LYS A 46 13.39 -26.69 3.69
C LYS A 46 13.56 -25.18 3.75
N LEU A 47 14.34 -24.59 2.83
CA LEU A 47 14.53 -23.14 2.76
C LEU A 47 13.20 -22.42 2.49
N TYR A 48 12.39 -22.94 1.57
CA TYR A 48 11.05 -22.42 1.29
C TYR A 48 10.13 -22.48 2.52
N ALA A 49 10.13 -23.59 3.27
CA ALA A 49 9.35 -23.73 4.50
C ALA A 49 9.77 -22.72 5.59
N VAL A 50 11.08 -22.50 5.77
CA VAL A 50 11.61 -21.49 6.69
C VAL A 50 11.18 -20.09 6.27
N PHE A 51 11.28 -19.77 4.98
CA PHE A 51 10.85 -18.48 4.44
C PHE A 51 9.36 -18.22 4.71
N LEU A 52 8.47 -19.18 4.38
CA LEU A 52 7.04 -19.04 4.65
C LEU A 52 6.74 -18.86 6.14
N SER A 53 7.48 -19.54 7.02
CA SER A 53 7.33 -19.41 8.47
C SER A 53 7.74 -18.02 8.97
N LEU A 54 8.81 -17.44 8.41
CA LEU A 54 9.21 -16.06 8.72
C LEU A 54 8.16 -15.03 8.27
N VAL A 55 7.57 -15.24 7.09
CA VAL A 55 6.48 -14.38 6.61
C VAL A 55 5.27 -14.48 7.53
N PHE A 56 4.87 -15.69 7.94
CA PHE A 56 3.76 -15.91 8.87
C PHE A 56 3.96 -15.21 10.21
N ILE A 57 5.16 -15.30 10.80
CA ILE A 57 5.48 -14.60 12.05
C ILE A 57 5.39 -13.08 11.87
N THR A 58 5.90 -12.57 10.74
CA THR A 58 5.82 -11.14 10.41
C THR A 58 4.37 -10.68 10.25
N GLU A 59 3.53 -11.48 9.61
CA GLU A 59 2.10 -11.21 9.43
C GLU A 59 1.35 -11.18 10.76
N LEU A 60 1.66 -12.11 11.68
CA LEU A 60 1.10 -12.09 13.04
C LEU A 60 1.52 -10.84 13.81
N ILE A 61 2.81 -10.49 13.80
CA ILE A 61 3.31 -9.28 14.47
C ILE A 61 2.66 -8.03 13.89
N ALA A 62 2.56 -7.93 12.56
CA ALA A 62 1.93 -6.81 11.87
C ALA A 62 0.42 -6.72 12.18
N GLY A 63 -0.29 -7.85 12.16
CA GLY A 63 -1.71 -7.91 12.49
C GLY A 63 -2.01 -7.50 13.93
N ILE A 64 -1.25 -8.03 14.90
CA ILE A 64 -1.38 -7.66 16.32
C ILE A 64 -1.06 -6.17 16.51
N SER A 65 0.04 -5.70 15.94
CA SER A 65 0.44 -4.28 16.05
C SER A 65 -0.58 -3.35 15.42
N GLY A 66 -1.09 -3.70 14.23
CA GLY A 66 -2.13 -2.94 13.53
C GLY A 66 -3.43 -2.85 14.33
N PHE A 67 -3.80 -3.93 15.02
CA PHE A 67 -4.98 -3.94 15.89
C PHE A 67 -4.78 -3.11 17.16
N VAL A 68 -3.66 -3.32 17.88
CA VAL A 68 -3.35 -2.63 19.14
C VAL A 68 -3.17 -1.14 18.92
N PHE A 69 -2.40 -0.75 17.89
CA PHE A 69 -2.07 0.65 17.60
C PHE A 69 -3.02 1.30 16.59
N ARG A 70 -4.20 0.72 16.31
CA ARG A 70 -5.13 1.23 15.30
C ARG A 70 -5.43 2.72 15.45
N HIS A 71 -5.69 3.18 16.68
CA HIS A 71 -6.02 4.59 16.94
C HIS A 71 -4.82 5.51 16.72
N GLU A 72 -3.61 5.03 17.01
CA GLU A 72 -2.37 5.77 16.76
C GLU A 72 -2.08 5.87 15.25
N ILE A 73 -2.29 4.78 14.51
CA ILE A 73 -2.15 4.77 13.05
C ILE A 73 -3.11 5.78 12.41
N LYS A 74 -4.38 5.81 12.85
CA LYS A 74 -5.36 6.79 12.35
C LYS A 74 -4.91 8.23 12.64
N ARG A 75 -4.48 8.52 13.86
CA ARG A 75 -3.99 9.87 14.26
C ARG A 75 -2.72 10.27 13.52
N THR A 76 -1.78 9.35 13.36
CA THR A 76 -0.52 9.57 12.63
C THR A 76 -0.80 9.87 11.16
N PHE A 77 -1.71 9.12 10.54
CA PHE A 77 -2.12 9.38 9.16
C PHE A 77 -2.80 10.74 9.02
N LEU A 78 -3.72 11.08 9.94
CA LEU A 78 -4.39 12.38 9.95
C LEU A 78 -3.39 13.53 10.03
N THR A 79 -2.49 13.49 11.01
CA THR A 79 -1.51 14.55 11.26
C THR A 79 -0.54 14.70 10.09
N THR A 80 0.05 13.60 9.63
CA THR A 80 1.01 13.60 8.52
C THR A 80 0.36 14.10 7.22
N TYR A 81 -0.82 13.59 6.88
CA TYR A 81 -1.50 14.00 5.67
C TYR A 81 -2.04 15.43 5.76
N SER A 82 -2.51 15.86 6.93
CA SER A 82 -2.91 17.25 7.15
C SER A 82 -1.74 18.21 7.00
N GLU A 83 -0.57 17.88 7.56
CA GLU A 83 0.64 18.69 7.36
C GLU A 83 1.03 18.76 5.88
N ALA A 84 0.96 17.63 5.17
CA ALA A 84 1.26 17.56 3.74
C ALA A 84 0.33 18.46 2.90
N VAL A 85 -0.97 18.46 3.19
CA VAL A 85 -1.94 19.35 2.51
C VAL A 85 -1.70 20.82 2.87
N MET A 86 -1.36 21.13 4.12
CA MET A 86 -1.15 22.52 4.56
C MET A 86 0.13 23.13 3.98
N ARG A 87 1.19 22.32 3.83
CA ARG A 87 2.52 22.72 3.30
C ARG A 87 2.65 22.55 1.79
N TYR A 88 1.64 22.01 1.13
CA TYR A 88 1.62 21.77 -0.30
C TYR A 88 2.01 23.02 -1.09
N ASP A 89 2.91 22.85 -2.07
CA ASP A 89 3.36 23.93 -2.96
C ASP A 89 3.33 23.56 -4.45
N GLY A 90 2.99 22.31 -4.77
CA GLY A 90 2.87 21.78 -6.13
C GLY A 90 4.20 21.48 -6.82
N ARG A 91 5.34 21.57 -6.13
CA ARG A 91 6.67 21.43 -6.72
C ARG A 91 7.50 20.29 -6.11
N ASP A 92 7.30 20.00 -4.83
CA ASP A 92 8.06 18.98 -4.11
C ASP A 92 7.45 17.57 -4.21
N ASP A 93 8.24 16.57 -3.79
CA ASP A 93 7.80 15.17 -3.77
C ASP A 93 6.60 14.94 -2.84
N LEU A 94 6.47 15.75 -1.78
CA LEU A 94 5.34 15.70 -0.86
C LEU A 94 4.04 16.11 -1.57
N SER A 95 4.10 17.15 -2.40
CA SER A 95 2.99 17.60 -3.24
C SER A 95 2.61 16.54 -4.28
N LEU A 96 3.60 15.90 -4.93
CA LEU A 96 3.34 14.78 -5.84
C LEU A 96 2.65 13.60 -5.14
N ALA A 97 3.03 13.31 -3.89
CA ALA A 97 2.38 12.27 -3.09
C ALA A 97 0.93 12.63 -2.76
N VAL A 98 0.64 13.88 -2.35
CA VAL A 98 -0.73 14.37 -2.12
C VAL A 98 -1.57 14.25 -3.38
N ASP A 99 -1.05 14.69 -4.53
CA ASP A 99 -1.75 14.59 -5.82
C ASP A 99 -2.00 13.14 -6.22
N GLY A 100 -1.06 12.25 -5.92
CA GLY A 100 -1.17 10.82 -6.17
C GLY A 100 -2.27 10.17 -5.33
N VAL A 101 -2.36 10.52 -4.04
CA VAL A 101 -3.42 10.05 -3.15
C VAL A 101 -4.77 10.52 -3.65
N GLN A 102 -4.93 11.80 -3.96
CA GLN A 102 -6.20 12.38 -4.40
C GLN A 102 -6.71 11.77 -5.71
N ARG A 103 -5.81 11.60 -6.69
CA ARG A 103 -6.16 10.98 -7.98
C ARG A 103 -6.50 9.50 -7.85
N LYS A 104 -5.73 8.74 -7.07
CA LYS A 104 -5.94 7.28 -6.92
C LYS A 104 -7.16 6.94 -6.08
N LEU A 105 -7.42 7.72 -5.05
CA LEU A 105 -8.53 7.47 -4.11
C LEU A 105 -9.77 8.28 -4.45
N HIS A 106 -9.75 9.15 -5.46
CA HIS A 106 -10.89 9.98 -5.85
C HIS A 106 -11.45 10.80 -4.67
N CYS A 107 -10.54 11.46 -3.95
CA CYS A 107 -10.82 12.27 -2.77
C CYS A 107 -10.14 13.64 -2.87
N CYS A 108 -10.54 14.62 -2.04
CA CYS A 108 -9.92 15.94 -2.03
C CYS A 108 -9.78 16.50 -0.61
N GLY A 109 -8.59 17.02 -0.31
CA GLY A 109 -8.28 17.58 1.01
C GLY A 109 -8.27 16.51 2.12
N VAL A 110 -8.19 16.98 3.37
CA VAL A 110 -8.10 16.10 4.55
C VAL A 110 -9.49 15.55 4.88
N TYR A 111 -10.40 16.43 5.28
CA TYR A 111 -11.78 16.09 5.63
C TYR A 111 -12.76 16.36 4.50
N ASN A 112 -12.47 17.37 3.67
CA ASN A 112 -13.25 17.77 2.51
C ASN A 112 -12.37 18.68 1.62
N TYR A 113 -12.84 19.02 0.41
CA TYR A 113 -12.18 19.96 -0.49
C TYR A 113 -11.90 21.32 0.16
N THR A 114 -12.71 21.72 1.15
CA THR A 114 -12.53 22.97 1.89
C THR A 114 -11.27 22.99 2.76
N SER A 115 -10.66 21.85 3.06
CA SER A 115 -9.35 21.81 3.74
C SER A 115 -8.26 22.57 2.98
N TRP A 116 -8.43 22.77 1.67
CA TRP A 116 -7.51 23.58 0.87
C TRP A 116 -7.56 25.08 1.19
N LEU A 117 -8.69 25.61 1.67
CA LEU A 117 -8.84 27.04 1.98
C LEU A 117 -7.84 27.53 3.03
N SER A 118 -7.37 26.64 3.91
CA SER A 118 -6.36 26.95 4.93
C SER A 118 -4.92 26.66 4.48
N SER A 119 -4.71 26.05 3.30
CA SER A 119 -3.38 25.72 2.78
C SER A 119 -2.64 26.96 2.27
N VAL A 120 -1.30 26.88 2.25
CA VAL A 120 -0.45 27.94 1.67
C VAL A 120 -0.64 28.08 0.16
N TYR A 121 -1.09 27.02 -0.51
CA TYR A 121 -1.28 26.97 -1.97
C TYR A 121 -2.51 27.72 -2.46
N PHE A 122 -3.60 27.70 -1.70
CA PHE A 122 -4.91 28.17 -2.15
C PHE A 122 -4.96 29.65 -2.57
N PRO A 123 -4.33 30.61 -1.86
CA PRO A 123 -4.34 32.02 -2.30
C PRO A 123 -3.70 32.23 -3.67
N ALA A 124 -2.68 31.44 -4.01
CA ALA A 124 -1.94 31.55 -5.26
C ALA A 124 -2.64 30.85 -6.43
N SER A 125 -3.16 29.64 -6.20
CA SER A 125 -3.57 28.73 -7.27
C SER A 125 -4.94 28.05 -7.07
N GLY A 126 -5.60 28.29 -5.93
CA GLY A 126 -6.85 27.63 -5.57
C GLY A 126 -6.67 26.17 -5.14
N ILE A 127 -7.68 25.34 -5.38
CA ILE A 127 -7.63 23.90 -5.12
C ILE A 127 -6.78 23.20 -6.19
N PRO A 128 -5.92 22.22 -5.85
CA PRO A 128 -5.15 21.49 -6.86
C PRO A 128 -6.00 20.73 -7.87
N ALA A 129 -5.49 20.63 -9.10
CA ALA A 129 -6.17 19.92 -10.18
C ALA A 129 -6.28 18.40 -9.95
N SER A 130 -5.45 17.83 -9.07
CA SER A 130 -5.55 16.43 -8.61
C SER A 130 -6.90 16.11 -7.95
N CYS A 131 -7.63 17.11 -7.45
CA CYS A 131 -8.95 16.96 -6.85
C CYS A 131 -10.10 16.91 -7.88
N CYS A 132 -9.85 17.20 -9.15
CA CYS A 132 -10.89 17.29 -10.17
C CYS A 132 -11.52 15.92 -10.45
N VAL A 133 -12.85 15.88 -10.56
CA VAL A 133 -13.59 14.69 -10.99
C VAL A 133 -13.35 14.41 -12.47
N SER A 134 -13.30 15.49 -13.28
CA SER A 134 -12.97 15.43 -14.70
C SER A 134 -12.00 16.55 -15.05
N PHE A 135 -10.86 16.20 -15.65
CA PHE A 135 -9.85 17.18 -16.07
C PHE A 135 -10.32 18.10 -17.20
N SER A 136 -11.27 17.66 -18.04
CA SER A 136 -11.79 18.47 -19.15
C SER A 136 -12.72 19.59 -18.69
N ASP A 137 -13.25 19.52 -17.47
CA ASP A 137 -14.29 20.40 -16.95
C ASP A 137 -13.91 20.95 -15.56
N CYS A 138 -12.63 21.28 -15.39
CA CYS A 138 -12.08 21.73 -14.11
C CYS A 138 -10.93 22.72 -14.36
N SER A 139 -11.28 23.95 -14.73
CA SER A 139 -10.29 24.96 -15.07
C SER A 139 -9.63 25.57 -13.83
N ALA A 140 -8.45 26.14 -13.99
CA ALA A 140 -7.76 26.83 -12.89
C ALA A 140 -8.58 28.01 -12.32
N ALA A 141 -9.39 28.67 -13.15
CA ALA A 141 -10.28 29.73 -12.70
C ALA A 141 -11.38 29.19 -11.77
N ASP A 142 -11.95 28.02 -12.09
CA ASP A 142 -12.99 27.38 -11.29
C ASP A 142 -12.45 26.95 -9.92
N LEU A 143 -11.22 26.44 -9.89
CA LEU A 143 -10.56 25.94 -8.68
C LEU A 143 -10.19 27.04 -7.67
N ARG A 144 -10.11 28.30 -8.11
CA ARG A 144 -9.95 29.47 -7.22
C ARG A 144 -11.25 29.88 -6.54
N ASN A 145 -12.39 29.56 -7.14
CA ASN A 145 -13.70 29.85 -6.57
C ASN A 145 -14.23 28.61 -5.84
N ALA A 146 -14.12 28.59 -4.51
CA ALA A 146 -14.54 27.45 -3.69
C ALA A 146 -15.98 26.98 -3.96
N THR A 147 -16.90 27.89 -4.28
CA THR A 147 -18.31 27.55 -4.56
C THR A 147 -18.49 26.82 -5.89
N LEU A 148 -17.70 27.20 -6.91
CA LEU A 148 -17.73 26.56 -8.22
C LEU A 148 -16.93 25.25 -8.20
N ALA A 149 -15.77 25.27 -7.56
CA ALA A 149 -14.93 24.10 -7.34
C ALA A 149 -15.71 22.96 -6.66
N ALA A 150 -16.60 23.27 -5.72
CA ALA A 150 -17.47 22.30 -5.03
C ALA A 150 -18.29 21.40 -5.96
N ARG A 151 -18.54 21.82 -7.21
CA ARG A 151 -19.27 21.03 -8.22
C ARG A 151 -18.36 20.21 -9.14
N LYS A 152 -17.06 20.53 -9.17
CA LYS A 152 -16.07 19.97 -10.12
C LYS A 152 -15.02 19.08 -9.43
N VAL A 153 -14.86 19.19 -8.12
CA VAL A 153 -13.90 18.40 -7.33
C VAL A 153 -14.56 17.31 -6.51
N HIS A 154 -13.79 16.29 -6.15
CA HIS A 154 -14.21 15.27 -5.19
C HIS A 154 -14.52 15.93 -3.83
N LYS A 155 -15.74 15.71 -3.30
CA LYS A 155 -16.16 16.30 -2.02
C LYS A 155 -15.70 15.50 -0.80
N GLN A 156 -15.35 14.23 -0.98
CA GLN A 156 -14.97 13.41 0.14
C GLN A 156 -13.51 13.67 0.49
N GLY A 157 -13.23 13.91 1.78
CA GLY A 157 -11.86 14.01 2.29
C GLY A 157 -11.12 12.69 2.19
N CYS A 158 -9.81 12.75 1.94
CA CYS A 158 -9.00 11.54 1.84
C CYS A 158 -8.84 10.82 3.17
N TYR A 159 -8.76 11.55 4.28
CA TYR A 159 -8.74 10.93 5.62
C TYR A 159 -10.04 10.18 5.88
N GLU A 160 -11.18 10.86 5.71
CA GLU A 160 -12.51 10.27 5.92
C GLU A 160 -12.75 9.06 5.03
N LEU A 161 -12.39 9.14 3.75
CA LEU A 161 -12.55 8.02 2.81
C LEU A 161 -11.74 6.79 3.25
N VAL A 162 -10.45 6.99 3.58
CA VAL A 162 -9.58 5.88 4.01
C VAL A 162 -10.08 5.26 5.31
N MET A 163 -10.46 6.08 6.29
CA MET A 163 -10.93 5.56 7.57
C MET A 163 -12.29 4.88 7.45
N SER A 164 -13.21 5.44 6.68
CA SER A 164 -14.51 4.82 6.38
C SER A 164 -14.33 3.49 5.64
N PHE A 165 -13.39 3.41 4.70
CA PHE A 165 -13.07 2.15 4.02
C PHE A 165 -12.53 1.10 5.00
N ILE A 166 -11.56 1.47 5.85
CA ILE A 166 -10.97 0.54 6.83
C ILE A 166 -12.03 0.04 7.81
N ASP A 167 -12.83 0.94 8.39
CA ASP A 167 -13.83 0.59 9.39
C ASP A 167 -15.00 -0.20 8.79
N GLY A 168 -15.45 0.19 7.60
CA GLY A 168 -16.54 -0.49 6.89
C GLY A 168 -16.17 -1.86 6.32
N ASN A 169 -14.89 -2.07 5.96
CA ASN A 169 -14.41 -3.30 5.33
C ASN A 169 -13.50 -4.12 6.25
N MET A 170 -13.47 -3.82 7.55
CA MET A 170 -12.59 -4.50 8.52
C MET A 170 -12.76 -6.03 8.49
N GLY A 171 -14.00 -6.52 8.31
CA GLY A 171 -14.26 -7.96 8.19
C GLY A 171 -13.64 -8.60 6.95
N ILE A 172 -13.69 -7.91 5.79
CA ILE A 172 -13.06 -8.38 4.55
C ILE A 172 -11.54 -8.38 4.70
N ILE A 173 -10.97 -7.30 5.25
CA ILE A 173 -9.54 -7.17 5.49
C ILE A 173 -9.03 -8.29 6.42
N ALA A 174 -9.75 -8.53 7.53
CA ALA A 174 -9.43 -9.62 8.45
C ALA A 174 -9.54 -11.00 7.77
N GLY A 175 -10.58 -11.22 6.97
CA GLY A 175 -10.77 -12.47 6.23
C GLY A 175 -9.66 -12.75 5.21
N VAL A 176 -9.25 -11.74 4.45
CA VAL A 176 -8.14 -11.86 3.49
C VAL A 176 -6.83 -12.16 4.23
N THR A 177 -6.55 -11.46 5.33
CA THR A 177 -5.35 -11.71 6.15
C THR A 177 -5.36 -13.14 6.69
N PHE A 178 -6.48 -13.60 7.23
CA PHE A 178 -6.61 -14.97 7.73
C PHE A 178 -6.40 -16.02 6.62
N ALA A 179 -6.94 -15.78 5.42
CA ALA A 179 -6.75 -16.67 4.28
C ALA A 179 -5.27 -16.76 3.85
N ILE A 180 -4.55 -15.63 3.85
CA ILE A 180 -3.12 -15.59 3.55
C ILE A 180 -2.35 -16.39 4.60
N ALA A 181 -2.55 -16.11 5.89
CA ALA A 181 -1.92 -16.83 7.00
C ALA A 181 -2.19 -18.35 6.92
N PHE A 182 -3.43 -18.75 6.65
CA PHE A 182 -3.80 -20.15 6.49
C PHE A 182 -3.11 -20.82 5.29
N SER A 183 -3.04 -20.12 4.15
CA SER A 183 -2.36 -20.65 2.95
C SER A 183 -0.86 -20.89 3.17
N GLN A 184 -0.20 -20.07 3.99
CA GLN A 184 1.20 -20.25 4.37
C GLN A 184 1.40 -21.52 5.20
N LEU A 185 0.52 -21.78 6.17
CA LEU A 185 0.57 -22.99 6.99
C LEU A 185 0.43 -24.26 6.15
N ILE A 186 -0.47 -24.25 5.15
CA ILE A 186 -0.59 -25.32 4.17
C ILE A 186 0.72 -25.46 3.38
N GLY A 187 1.28 -24.35 2.89
CA GLY A 187 2.54 -24.35 2.14
C GLY A 187 3.71 -24.95 2.93
N VAL A 188 3.86 -24.58 4.20
CA VAL A 188 4.87 -25.15 5.11
C VAL A 188 4.63 -26.64 5.32
N SER A 189 3.39 -27.04 5.58
CA SER A 189 3.03 -28.45 5.79
C SER A 189 3.37 -29.31 4.57
N LEU A 190 2.99 -28.85 3.38
CA LEU A 190 3.28 -29.53 2.12
C LEU A 190 4.78 -29.60 1.84
N ALA A 191 5.52 -28.50 2.04
CA ALA A 191 6.97 -28.47 1.83
C ALA A 191 7.70 -29.43 2.77
N CYS A 192 7.29 -29.50 4.04
CA CYS A 192 7.83 -30.43 5.02
C CYS A 192 7.50 -31.89 4.68
N CYS A 193 6.25 -32.19 4.32
CA CYS A 193 5.84 -33.54 3.91
C CYS A 193 6.61 -34.01 2.67
N LEU A 194 6.70 -33.17 1.63
CA LEU A 194 7.43 -33.48 0.40
C LEU A 194 8.92 -33.64 0.66
N SER A 195 9.51 -32.78 1.50
CA SER A 195 10.92 -32.89 1.91
C SER A 195 11.20 -34.21 2.62
N ARG A 196 10.30 -34.67 3.50
CA ARG A 196 10.45 -35.96 4.19
C ARG A 196 10.33 -37.14 3.24
N PHE A 197 9.35 -37.11 2.33
CA PHE A 197 9.13 -38.15 1.33
C PHE A 197 10.35 -38.34 0.42
N ILE A 198 10.88 -37.25 -0.15
CA ILE A 198 12.05 -37.31 -1.03
C ILE A 198 13.28 -37.82 -0.28
N ASN A 199 13.50 -37.35 0.95
CA ASN A 199 14.65 -37.77 1.75
C ASN A 199 14.58 -39.27 2.08
N ALA A 200 13.39 -39.80 2.42
CA ALA A 200 13.21 -41.24 2.68
C ALA A 200 13.54 -42.09 1.45
N ASN A 201 13.04 -41.72 0.27
CA ASN A 201 13.29 -42.46 -0.97
C ASN A 201 14.75 -42.43 -1.42
N GLN A 202 15.53 -41.41 -1.03
CA GLN A 202 16.97 -41.37 -1.34
C GLN A 202 17.78 -42.39 -0.53
N TYR A 203 17.34 -42.76 0.68
CA TYR A 203 18.03 -43.76 1.51
C TYR A 203 17.71 -45.20 1.12
N GLU A 204 16.55 -45.46 0.50
CA GLU A 204 16.18 -46.82 0.06
C GLU A 204 16.90 -47.27 -1.22
N MET A 205 17.58 -46.37 -1.94
CA MET A 205 18.31 -46.67 -3.18
C MET A 205 19.82 -46.85 -3.00
N VAL A 206 20.31 -47.03 -1.76
CA VAL A 206 21.73 -47.30 -1.43
C VAL A 206 21.88 -48.67 -0.80
#